data_AF-A0A0D6E1H9-F1
#
_entry.id   AF-A0A0D6E1H9-F1
#
_cell.length_a   1.000
_cell.length_b   1.000
_cell.length_c   1.000
_cell.angle_alpha   90.00
_cell.angle_beta   90.00
_cell.angle_gamma   90.00
#
_symmetry.space_group_name_H-M   'P 1'
#
loop_
_entity.id
_entity.type
_entity.pdbx_description
1 polymer ?
#
loop_
_entity_poly.entity_id
_entity_poly.type
_entity_poly.pdbx_seq_one_letter_code
_entity_poly.pdbx_strand_id
1 'polypeptide(L)'
;MNINFNTRYQKVLTQFHQMPPKMTKQYKFFLAGFVEGEGSLCVSIKKTGKRIKADPEFNIAQNKSGIIHLIAFMDLFKTGNINFKSGSQHTYVYKITNRQALKEKFIPYYKQYVWPYACESKRFTFKLMVQLLDLFEQKVHLDPKKFGLQILPLVYHISNEHCQRKNTKVELTRITSKNKSI
;
A
#
# COMPACT_ATOMS: atom_id res chain seq x y z
N MET A 1 -19.68 -10.91 -5.10
CA MET A 1 -19.52 -10.79 -6.56
C MET A 1 -18.24 -10.02 -6.86
N ASN A 2 -17.29 -10.62 -7.58
CA ASN A 2 -16.04 -9.94 -7.97
C ASN A 2 -16.35 -9.02 -9.16
N ILE A 3 -16.64 -7.75 -8.89
CA ILE A 3 -17.03 -6.78 -9.92
C ILE A 3 -15.81 -6.49 -10.82
N ASN A 4 -16.00 -6.56 -12.14
CA ASN A 4 -14.98 -6.25 -13.14
C ASN A 4 -14.40 -4.83 -12.91
N PHE A 5 -13.09 -4.66 -13.12
CA PHE A 5 -12.41 -3.36 -13.02
C PHE A 5 -13.13 -2.25 -13.78
N ASN A 6 -13.54 -2.51 -15.03
CA ASN A 6 -14.20 -1.51 -15.88
C ASN A 6 -15.47 -0.99 -15.21
N THR A 7 -16.33 -1.89 -14.70
CA THR A 7 -17.54 -1.50 -13.97
C THR A 7 -17.22 -0.65 -12.75
N ARG A 8 -16.18 -1.01 -11.99
CA ARG A 8 -15.78 -0.28 -10.78
C ARG A 8 -15.18 1.09 -11.10
N TYR A 9 -14.41 1.18 -12.18
CA TYR A 9 -13.85 2.43 -12.67
C TYR A 9 -14.94 3.37 -13.21
N GLN A 10 -15.91 2.84 -13.98
CA GLN A 10 -17.05 3.63 -14.46
C GLN A 10 -17.87 4.20 -13.30
N LYS A 11 -18.13 3.41 -12.24
CA LYS A 11 -18.80 3.92 -11.03
C LYS A 11 -18.07 5.12 -10.41
N VAL A 12 -16.74 5.10 -10.38
CA VAL A 12 -15.93 6.22 -9.86
C VAL A 12 -16.07 7.45 -10.77
N LEU A 13 -16.00 7.28 -12.09
CA LEU A 13 -16.18 8.39 -13.04
C LEU A 13 -17.56 9.03 -12.89
N THR A 14 -18.61 8.21 -12.82
CA THR A 14 -20.00 8.68 -12.61
C THR A 14 -20.16 9.36 -11.25
N GLN A 15 -19.53 8.86 -10.18
CA GLN A 15 -19.63 9.45 -8.86
C GLN A 15 -19.05 10.88 -8.80
N PHE A 16 -17.88 11.09 -9.41
CA PHE A 16 -17.14 12.35 -9.29
C PHE A 16 -17.32 13.30 -10.47
N HIS A 17 -17.88 12.84 -11.59
CA HIS A 17 -18.03 13.62 -12.82
C HIS A 17 -16.71 14.22 -13.30
N GLN A 18 -15.62 13.47 -13.13
CA GLN A 18 -14.27 13.86 -13.52
C GLN A 18 -13.57 12.74 -14.27
N MET A 19 -12.79 13.11 -15.27
CA MET A 19 -11.94 12.19 -16.03
C MET A 19 -10.48 12.60 -15.86
N PRO A 20 -9.57 11.64 -15.64
CA PRO A 20 -8.16 11.98 -15.53
C PRO A 20 -7.60 12.41 -16.90
N PRO A 21 -6.54 13.21 -16.92
CA PRO A 21 -5.78 13.50 -18.14
C PRO A 21 -5.33 12.22 -18.83
N LYS A 22 -5.14 12.30 -20.16
CA LYS A 22 -4.57 11.21 -20.94
C LYS A 22 -3.21 10.80 -20.36
N MET A 23 -2.98 9.50 -20.23
CA MET A 23 -1.79 8.93 -19.59
C MET A 23 -0.53 9.03 -20.47
N THR A 24 -0.01 10.26 -20.63
CA THR A 24 1.25 10.55 -21.34
C THR A 24 2.47 10.24 -20.47
N LYS A 25 3.67 10.25 -21.08
CA LYS A 25 4.94 10.08 -20.34
C LYS A 25 5.15 11.22 -19.32
N GLN A 26 4.84 12.46 -19.71
CA GLN A 26 4.92 13.64 -18.85
C GLN A 26 3.97 13.50 -17.65
N TYR A 27 2.74 13.02 -17.90
CA TYR A 27 1.79 12.84 -16.82
C TYR A 27 2.19 11.73 -15.85
N LYS A 28 2.86 10.66 -16.32
CA LYS A 28 3.47 9.67 -15.43
C LYS A 28 4.57 10.25 -14.56
N PHE A 29 5.40 11.16 -15.06
CA PHE A 29 6.37 11.87 -14.22
C PHE A 29 5.70 12.79 -13.20
N PHE A 30 4.64 13.50 -13.59
CA PHE A 30 3.83 14.28 -12.65
C PHE A 30 3.27 13.40 -11.53
N LEU A 31 2.65 12.28 -11.87
CA LEU A 31 2.13 11.32 -10.89
C LEU A 31 3.26 10.72 -10.03
N ALA A 32 4.48 10.60 -10.55
CA ALA A 32 5.62 10.11 -9.77
C ALA A 32 6.05 11.12 -8.70
N GLY A 33 6.11 12.41 -9.05
CA GLY A 33 6.29 13.49 -8.07
C GLY A 33 5.14 13.51 -7.04
N PHE A 34 3.92 13.23 -7.49
CA PHE A 34 2.77 13.11 -6.58
C PHE A 34 2.92 11.93 -5.61
N VAL A 35 3.46 10.79 -6.04
CA VAL A 35 3.80 9.66 -5.14
C VAL A 35 4.93 10.05 -4.18
N GLU A 36 5.93 10.81 -4.63
CA GLU A 36 7.01 11.31 -3.77
C GLU A 36 6.48 12.28 -2.69
N GLY A 37 5.47 13.10 -3.00
CA GLY A 37 4.80 13.96 -2.02
C GLY A 37 3.81 13.19 -1.12
N GLU A 38 2.75 12.66 -1.71
CA GLU A 38 1.53 12.20 -1.03
C GLU A 38 1.44 10.67 -0.89
N GLY A 39 2.32 9.92 -1.56
CA GLY A 39 2.29 8.46 -1.55
C GLY A 39 2.86 7.85 -0.28
N SER A 40 2.15 6.87 0.27
CA SER A 40 2.55 6.11 1.45
C SER A 40 2.63 4.61 1.14
N LEU A 41 3.73 3.99 1.58
CA LEU A 41 3.88 2.54 1.65
C LEU A 41 3.82 2.13 3.12
N CYS A 42 2.81 1.34 3.47
CA CYS A 42 2.60 0.92 4.85
C CYS A 42 2.27 -0.57 4.91
N VAL A 43 2.37 -1.14 6.11
CA VAL A 43 1.96 -2.52 6.36
C VAL A 43 1.09 -2.55 7.60
N SER A 44 -0.14 -3.05 7.46
CA SER A 44 -1.03 -3.25 8.59
C SER A 44 -0.81 -4.63 9.20
N ILE A 45 -0.80 -4.72 10.53
CA ILE A 45 -0.88 -6.00 11.23
C ILE A 45 -2.33 -6.24 11.63
N LYS A 46 -2.90 -7.36 11.19
CA LYS A 46 -4.27 -7.77 11.53
C LYS A 46 -4.25 -9.08 12.29
N LYS A 47 -5.11 -9.19 13.29
CA LYS A 47 -5.35 -10.42 14.04
C LYS A 47 -6.69 -11.00 13.60
N THR A 48 -6.70 -12.25 13.14
CA THR A 48 -7.90 -12.99 12.79
C THR A 48 -7.93 -14.27 13.63
N GLY A 49 -8.70 -14.25 14.72
CA GLY A 49 -8.64 -15.29 15.75
C GLY A 49 -7.24 -15.38 16.38
N LYS A 50 -6.59 -16.55 16.25
CA LYS A 50 -5.22 -16.79 16.71
C LYS A 50 -4.14 -16.41 15.70
N ARG A 51 -4.50 -16.11 14.44
CA ARG A 51 -3.53 -15.83 13.36
C ARG A 51 -3.22 -14.35 13.28
N ILE A 52 -1.95 -14.01 13.17
CA ILE A 52 -1.48 -12.67 12.79
C ILE A 52 -1.22 -12.67 11.28
N LYS A 53 -1.60 -11.60 10.61
CA LYS A 53 -1.31 -11.34 9.20
C LYS A 53 -0.70 -9.96 9.04
N ALA A 54 0.27 -9.86 8.13
CA ALA A 54 0.78 -8.60 7.64
C ALA A 54 0.16 -8.30 6.27
N ASP A 55 -0.42 -7.11 6.12
CA ASP A 55 -1.11 -6.66 4.92
C ASP A 55 -0.38 -5.42 4.37
N PRO A 56 0.50 -5.58 3.36
CA PRO A 56 1.16 -4.46 2.71
C PRO A 56 0.16 -3.66 1.88
N GLU A 57 0.32 -2.34 1.87
CA GLU A 57 -0.55 -1.41 1.17
C GLU A 57 0.26 -0.26 0.59
N PHE A 58 -0.09 0.13 -0.64
CA PHE A 58 0.21 1.45 -1.17
C PHE A 58 -1.05 2.30 -1.11
N ASN A 59 -0.96 3.53 -0.57
CA ASN A 59 -2.08 4.45 -0.55
C ASN A 59 -1.67 5.90 -0.80
N ILE A 60 -2.64 6.69 -1.24
CA ILE A 60 -2.55 8.14 -1.43
C ILE A 60 -3.85 8.73 -0.90
N ALA A 61 -3.75 9.66 0.04
CA ALA A 61 -4.89 10.44 0.53
C ALA A 61 -4.92 11.81 -0.18
N GLN A 62 -6.11 12.30 -0.53
CA GLN A 62 -6.26 13.63 -1.10
C GLN A 62 -7.64 14.20 -0.79
N ASN A 63 -7.75 15.53 -0.71
CA ASN A 63 -9.04 16.20 -0.66
C ASN A 63 -9.87 15.91 -1.93
N LYS A 64 -11.19 15.95 -1.82
CA LYS A 64 -12.14 15.82 -2.93
C LYS A 64 -11.81 16.75 -4.10
N SER A 65 -11.28 17.95 -3.85
CA SER A 65 -10.86 18.88 -4.92
C SER A 65 -9.77 18.29 -5.83
N GLY A 66 -8.90 17.43 -5.30
CA GLY A 66 -7.84 16.74 -6.05
C GLY A 66 -8.20 15.32 -6.48
N ILE A 67 -9.49 14.93 -6.47
CA ILE A 67 -9.92 13.56 -6.74
C ILE A 67 -9.48 13.05 -8.12
N ILE A 68 -9.36 13.93 -9.12
CA ILE A 68 -8.88 13.62 -10.46
C ILE A 68 -7.55 12.85 -10.45
N HIS A 69 -6.64 13.15 -9.51
CA HIS A 69 -5.36 12.48 -9.39
C HIS A 69 -5.50 11.06 -8.81
N LEU A 70 -6.41 10.86 -7.85
CA LEU A 70 -6.72 9.52 -7.35
C LEU A 70 -7.35 8.64 -8.45
N ILE A 71 -8.21 9.23 -9.28
CA ILE A 71 -8.80 8.57 -10.46
C ILE A 71 -7.70 8.23 -11.47
N ALA A 72 -6.72 9.12 -11.68
CA ALA A 72 -5.57 8.88 -12.55
C ALA A 72 -4.72 7.70 -12.08
N PHE A 73 -4.49 7.53 -10.77
CA PHE A 73 -3.78 6.36 -10.25
C PHE A 73 -4.57 5.05 -10.45
N MET A 74 -5.89 5.09 -10.24
CA MET A 74 -6.75 3.94 -10.51
C MET A 74 -6.71 3.53 -11.99
N ASP A 75 -6.67 4.51 -12.90
CA ASP A 75 -6.51 4.28 -14.33
C ASP A 75 -5.09 3.80 -14.70
N LEU A 76 -4.04 4.42 -14.15
CA LEU A 76 -2.65 4.06 -14.40
C LEU A 76 -2.38 2.59 -14.06
N PHE A 77 -2.82 2.15 -12.87
CA PHE A 77 -2.56 0.80 -12.40
C PHE A 77 -3.67 -0.19 -12.78
N LYS A 78 -4.78 0.26 -13.37
CA LYS A 78 -5.94 -0.58 -13.69
C LYS A 78 -6.34 -1.49 -12.51
N THR A 79 -6.28 -0.95 -11.29
CA THR A 79 -6.50 -1.65 -10.01
C THR A 79 -6.61 -0.65 -8.86
N GLY A 80 -6.78 -1.16 -7.64
CA GLY A 80 -6.91 -0.35 -6.42
C GLY A 80 -8.30 0.26 -6.30
N ASN A 81 -8.62 0.82 -5.15
CA ASN A 81 -9.95 1.39 -4.83
C ASN A 81 -9.82 2.80 -4.26
N ILE A 82 -10.78 3.66 -4.59
CA ILE A 82 -10.94 4.98 -3.99
C ILE A 82 -12.06 4.90 -2.95
N ASN A 83 -11.78 5.25 -1.71
CA ASN A 83 -12.77 5.23 -0.63
C ASN A 83 -12.71 6.54 0.16
N PHE A 84 -13.84 6.94 0.73
CA PHE A 84 -13.88 8.06 1.67
C PHE A 84 -13.07 7.73 2.93
N LYS A 85 -12.27 8.69 3.41
CA LYS A 85 -11.50 8.52 4.65
C LYS A 85 -12.43 8.78 5.84
N SER A 86 -12.75 7.72 6.58
CA SER A 86 -13.57 7.83 7.80
C SER A 86 -12.99 8.85 8.77
N GLY A 87 -13.84 9.69 9.35
CA GLY A 87 -13.44 10.77 10.26
C GLY A 87 -12.84 12.01 9.60
N SER A 88 -12.78 12.06 8.26
CA SER A 88 -12.48 13.29 7.52
C SER A 88 -13.77 13.95 7.03
N GLN A 89 -13.72 15.24 6.69
CA GLN A 89 -14.86 15.93 6.07
C GLN A 89 -14.90 15.72 4.55
N HIS A 90 -13.74 15.76 3.88
CA HIS A 90 -13.67 15.80 2.42
C HIS A 90 -12.47 15.03 1.84
N THR A 91 -11.91 14.05 2.56
CA THR A 91 -10.71 13.33 2.10
C THR A 91 -11.07 11.94 1.56
N TYR A 92 -10.48 11.60 0.41
CA TYR A 92 -10.56 10.28 -0.20
C TYR A 92 -9.18 9.63 -0.21
N VAL A 93 -9.16 8.30 -0.27
CA VAL A 93 -7.93 7.52 -0.29
C VAL A 93 -7.99 6.53 -1.45
N TYR A 94 -7.04 6.65 -2.37
CA TYR A 94 -6.72 5.58 -3.32
C TYR A 94 -5.81 4.56 -2.64
N LYS A 95 -6.11 3.26 -2.76
CA LYS A 95 -5.26 2.20 -2.20
C LYS A 95 -5.18 0.94 -3.05
N ILE A 96 -3.99 0.31 -3.03
CA ILE A 96 -3.71 -1.03 -3.57
C ILE A 96 -3.26 -1.92 -2.42
N THR A 97 -4.06 -2.94 -2.09
CA THR A 97 -3.76 -3.94 -1.04
C THR A 97 -3.47 -5.33 -1.59
N ASN A 98 -3.77 -5.57 -2.87
CA ASN A 98 -3.50 -6.84 -3.51
C ASN A 98 -1.98 -6.96 -3.76
N ARG A 99 -1.33 -7.96 -3.13
CA ARG A 99 0.12 -8.19 -3.21
C ARG A 99 0.63 -8.38 -4.64
N GLN A 100 -0.12 -9.11 -5.46
CA GLN A 100 0.23 -9.33 -6.86
C GLN A 100 0.19 -8.02 -7.65
N ALA A 101 -0.86 -7.21 -7.48
CA ALA A 101 -0.96 -5.90 -8.11
C ALA A 101 0.14 -4.93 -7.65
N LEU A 102 0.55 -4.97 -6.38
CA LEU A 102 1.71 -4.22 -5.89
C LEU A 102 2.98 -4.64 -6.64
N LYS A 103 3.21 -5.94 -6.81
CA LYS A 103 4.40 -6.49 -7.47
C LYS A 103 4.43 -6.25 -8.98
N GLU A 104 3.32 -6.47 -9.66
CA GLU A 104 3.24 -6.44 -11.13
C GLU A 104 2.98 -5.04 -11.69
N LYS A 105 2.40 -4.13 -10.89
CA LYS A 105 1.95 -2.82 -11.39
C LYS A 105 2.63 -1.65 -10.68
N PHE A 106 2.58 -1.63 -9.35
CA PHE A 106 3.14 -0.52 -8.59
C PHE A 106 4.68 -0.53 -8.58
N ILE A 107 5.32 -1.67 -8.28
CA ILE A 107 6.79 -1.78 -8.22
C ILE A 107 7.46 -1.37 -9.54
N PRO A 108 7.02 -1.85 -10.73
CA PRO A 108 7.64 -1.46 -11.99
C PRO A 108 7.52 0.05 -12.25
N TYR A 109 6.35 0.62 -11.99
CA TYR A 109 6.14 2.06 -12.10
C TYR A 109 7.05 2.84 -11.14
N TYR A 110 7.15 2.42 -9.87
CA TYR A 110 7.98 3.09 -8.88
C TYR A 110 9.45 3.05 -9.29
N LYS A 111 9.98 1.89 -9.71
CA LYS A 111 11.36 1.75 -10.22
C LYS A 111 11.63 2.65 -11.42
N GLN A 112 10.67 2.79 -12.32
CA GLN A 112 10.85 3.55 -13.55
C GLN A 112 10.73 5.07 -13.35
N TYR A 113 9.72 5.53 -12.60
CA TYR A 113 9.36 6.95 -12.55
C TYR A 113 9.65 7.63 -11.21
N VAL A 114 9.59 6.91 -10.09
CA VAL A 114 9.74 7.51 -8.74
C VAL A 114 11.17 7.35 -8.23
N TRP A 115 11.69 6.12 -8.27
CA TRP A 115 13.00 5.74 -7.74
C TRP A 115 14.16 6.67 -8.14
N PRO A 116 14.30 7.10 -9.41
CA PRO A 116 15.41 7.98 -9.81
C PRO A 116 15.45 9.31 -9.04
N TYR A 117 14.30 9.78 -8.55
CA TYR A 117 14.13 11.09 -7.91
C TYR A 117 13.69 11.01 -6.45
N ALA A 118 13.40 9.80 -5.94
CA ALA A 118 12.93 9.59 -4.58
C ALA A 118 13.99 9.95 -3.53
N CYS A 119 13.56 10.54 -2.42
CA CYS A 119 14.42 10.76 -1.27
C CYS A 119 14.85 9.44 -0.61
N GLU A 120 15.91 9.49 0.20
CA GLU A 120 16.54 8.28 0.76
C GLU A 120 15.59 7.48 1.66
N SER A 121 14.76 8.15 2.48
CA SER A 121 13.79 7.47 3.36
C SER A 121 12.70 6.73 2.58
N LYS A 122 12.21 7.29 1.46
CA LYS A 122 11.25 6.61 0.58
C LYS A 122 11.92 5.47 -0.20
N ARG A 123 13.18 5.62 -0.64
CA ARG A 123 13.96 4.53 -1.24
C ARG A 123 14.16 3.38 -0.26
N PHE A 124 14.50 3.67 1.00
CA PHE A 124 14.64 2.67 2.06
C PHE A 124 13.32 1.92 2.29
N THR A 125 12.22 2.66 2.50
CA THR A 125 10.88 2.07 2.66
C THR A 125 10.49 1.19 1.47
N PHE A 126 10.76 1.65 0.24
CA PHE A 126 10.51 0.90 -0.97
C PHE A 126 11.30 -0.43 -1.02
N LYS A 127 12.60 -0.41 -0.70
CA LYS A 127 13.42 -1.64 -0.64
C LYS A 127 12.84 -2.65 0.34
N LEU A 128 12.45 -2.22 1.54
CA LEU A 128 11.83 -3.09 2.55
C LEU A 128 10.50 -3.66 2.05
N MET A 129 9.69 -2.86 1.36
CA MET A 129 8.42 -3.31 0.78
C MET A 129 8.64 -4.38 -0.30
N VAL A 130 9.62 -4.20 -1.19
CA VAL A 130 9.98 -5.20 -2.21
C VAL A 130 10.39 -6.50 -1.53
N GLN A 131 11.30 -6.44 -0.56
CA GLN A 131 11.76 -7.61 0.19
C GLN A 131 10.58 -8.33 0.89
N LEU A 132 9.67 -7.57 1.51
CA LEU A 132 8.49 -8.14 2.16
C LEU A 132 7.57 -8.87 1.16
N LEU A 133 7.37 -8.30 -0.04
CA LEU A 133 6.57 -8.93 -1.09
C LEU A 133 7.21 -10.23 -1.62
N ASP A 134 8.54 -10.29 -1.70
CA ASP A 134 9.25 -11.51 -2.09
C ASP A 134 9.14 -12.61 -1.03
N LEU A 135 9.19 -12.28 0.27
CA LEU A 135 8.90 -13.23 1.36
C LEU A 135 7.47 -13.77 1.29
N PHE A 136 6.51 -12.97 0.84
CA PHE A 136 5.15 -13.43 0.63
C PHE A 136 5.03 -14.43 -0.53
N GLU A 137 5.74 -14.20 -1.63
CA GLU A 137 5.79 -15.11 -2.78
C GLU A 137 6.42 -16.46 -2.40
N GLN A 138 7.50 -16.42 -1.61
CA GLN A 138 8.16 -17.60 -1.03
C GLN A 138 7.33 -18.31 0.06
N LYS A 139 6.10 -17.84 0.33
CA LYS A 139 5.18 -18.38 1.35
C LYS A 139 5.76 -18.40 2.78
N VAL A 140 6.77 -17.58 3.07
CA VAL A 140 7.43 -17.48 4.38
C VAL A 140 6.43 -17.15 5.50
N HIS A 141 5.40 -16.36 5.18
CA HIS A 141 4.31 -15.99 6.07
C HIS A 141 3.43 -17.13 6.59
N LEU A 142 3.53 -18.34 6.02
CA LEU A 142 2.78 -19.51 6.49
C LEU A 142 3.43 -20.16 7.72
N ASP A 143 4.73 -19.93 7.94
CA ASP A 143 5.48 -20.43 9.09
C ASP A 143 5.50 -19.35 10.20
N PRO A 144 4.90 -19.60 11.38
CA PRO A 144 4.86 -18.62 12.47
C PRO A 144 6.24 -18.16 12.96
N LYS A 145 7.23 -19.07 12.97
CA LYS A 145 8.59 -18.76 13.42
C LYS A 145 9.28 -17.87 12.40
N LYS A 146 9.20 -18.21 11.11
CA LYS A 146 9.78 -17.37 10.05
C LYS A 146 9.04 -16.04 9.89
N PHE A 147 7.72 -16.02 10.08
CA PHE A 147 6.94 -14.78 10.12
C PHE A 147 7.48 -13.84 11.22
N GLY A 148 7.71 -14.37 12.42
CA GLY A 148 8.25 -13.60 13.54
C GLY A 148 9.68 -13.09 13.30
N LEU A 149 10.55 -13.92 12.71
CA LEU A 149 11.98 -13.61 12.54
C LEU A 149 12.31 -12.82 11.28
N GLN A 150 11.50 -12.90 10.22
CA GLN A 150 11.81 -12.31 8.92
C GLN A 150 10.80 -11.24 8.50
N ILE A 151 9.50 -11.44 8.73
CA ILE A 151 8.46 -10.50 8.28
C ILE A 151 8.28 -9.38 9.30
N LEU A 152 8.11 -9.70 10.59
CA LEU A 152 7.86 -8.67 11.61
C LEU A 152 8.93 -7.58 11.70
N PRO A 153 10.25 -7.87 11.57
CA PRO A 153 11.26 -6.82 11.54
C PRO A 153 11.05 -5.84 10.39
N LEU A 154 10.80 -6.32 9.17
CA LEU A 154 10.52 -5.44 8.01
C LEU A 154 9.29 -4.57 8.25
N VAL A 155 8.22 -5.17 8.79
CA VAL A 155 6.98 -4.47 9.10
C VAL A 155 7.18 -3.40 10.19
N TYR A 156 8.07 -3.65 11.14
CA TYR A 156 8.43 -2.69 12.16
C TYR A 156 9.19 -1.50 11.57
N HIS A 157 10.22 -1.75 10.75
CA HIS A 157 10.99 -0.70 10.10
C HIS A 157 10.15 0.16 9.16
N ILE A 158 9.28 -0.43 8.34
CA ILE A 158 8.38 0.32 7.44
C ILE A 158 7.47 1.28 8.23
N SER A 159 7.05 0.91 9.44
CA SER A 159 6.12 1.74 10.22
C SER A 159 6.77 2.81 11.06
N ASN A 160 8.01 2.60 11.52
CA ASN A 160 8.72 3.66 12.24
C ASN A 160 8.95 4.91 11.38
N GLU A 161 9.01 4.76 10.06
CA GLU A 161 9.15 5.87 9.11
C GLU A 161 7.84 6.66 8.87
N HIS A 162 6.66 6.02 8.99
CA HIS A 162 5.40 6.60 8.47
C HIS A 162 4.18 6.52 9.39
N CYS A 163 4.19 5.63 10.39
CA CYS A 163 3.02 5.34 11.22
C CYS A 163 3.46 5.03 12.66
N GLN A 164 3.34 6.01 13.56
CA GLN A 164 3.47 5.78 14.99
C GLN A 164 2.46 4.71 15.43
N ARG A 165 2.94 3.50 15.73
CA ARG A 165 2.09 2.42 16.25
C ARG A 165 1.90 2.59 17.75
N LYS A 166 0.65 2.57 18.21
CA LYS A 166 0.29 2.58 19.64
C LYS A 166 0.62 1.28 20.38
N ASN A 167 0.77 0.16 19.66
CA ASN A 167 1.04 -1.15 20.28
C ASN A 167 2.49 -1.57 20.03
N THR A 168 3.30 -1.25 21.01
CA THR A 168 4.76 -1.38 21.09
C THR A 168 5.20 -2.85 21.08
N LYS A 169 6.45 -3.06 20.63
CA LYS A 169 7.26 -4.31 20.58
C LYS A 169 6.85 -5.47 21.51
N VAL A 170 6.43 -5.16 22.75
CA VAL A 170 6.03 -6.09 23.81
C VAL A 170 4.85 -7.01 23.41
N GLU A 171 3.88 -6.51 22.65
CA GLU A 171 2.71 -7.33 22.29
C GLU A 171 3.08 -8.37 21.21
N LEU A 172 3.95 -8.02 20.26
CA LEU A 172 4.41 -8.89 19.18
C LEU A 172 5.35 -9.99 19.70
N THR A 173 6.29 -9.68 20.61
CA THR A 173 7.15 -10.71 21.25
C THR A 173 6.36 -11.67 22.12
N ARG A 174 5.32 -11.19 22.82
CA ARG A 174 4.40 -12.05 23.61
C ARG A 174 3.58 -13.00 22.74
N ILE A 175 3.21 -12.61 21.52
CA ILE A 175 2.43 -13.49 20.63
C ILE A 175 3.32 -14.58 20.01
N THR A 176 4.59 -14.28 19.70
CA THR A 176 5.56 -15.30 19.26
C THR A 176 5.94 -16.29 20.36
N SER A 177 5.90 -15.91 21.65
CA SER A 177 6.20 -16.81 22.76
C SER A 177 5.02 -17.68 23.20
N LYS A 178 3.78 -17.19 23.11
CA LYS A 178 2.58 -17.99 23.48
C LYS A 178 2.22 -19.12 22.51
N ASN A 179 2.73 -19.10 21.27
CA ASN A 179 2.54 -20.18 20.30
C ASN A 179 3.60 -21.31 20.42
N LYS A 180 4.46 -21.29 21.45
CA LYS A 180 5.39 -22.39 21.78
C LYS A 180 4.79 -23.46 22.71
N SER A 181 3.52 -23.34 23.08
CA SER A 181 2.84 -24.25 24.01
C SER A 181 1.62 -24.91 23.35
N ILE A 182 1.83 -25.61 22.23
CA ILE A 182 0.97 -26.69 21.72
C ILE A 182 1.91 -27.70 21.05
#